data_AF-A0A7C5Q846-F1
#
_entry.id   AF-A0A7C5Q846-F1
#
_cell.length_a   1.000
_cell.length_b   1.000
_cell.length_c   1.000
_cell.angle_alpha   90.00
_cell.angle_beta   90.00
_cell.angle_gamma   90.00
#
_symmetry.space_group_name_H-M   'P 1'
#
loop_
_entity.id
_entity.type
_entity.pdbx_description
1 polymer ?
#
loop_
_entity_poly.entity_id
_entity_poly.type
_entity_poly.pdbx_seq_one_letter_code
_entity_poly.pdbx_strand_id
1 'polypeptide(L)'
;MIGKVEVKPLPKVDLPPLRQVGRPLRRVDALGKAVGSTVYAADFSMPNMLHAKVLRSPVPSGRIVGLNVDRARSIPGVACVLT
;
A
#
# COMPACT_ATOMS: atom_id res chain seq x y z
N MET A 1 -0.11 -12.39 29.08
CA MET A 1 1.16 -11.84 29.60
C MET A 1 2.15 -11.79 28.44
N ILE A 2 2.45 -10.61 27.90
CA ILE A 2 3.44 -10.46 26.83
C ILE A 2 4.81 -10.37 27.53
N GLY A 3 5.69 -11.34 27.29
CA GLY A 3 7.04 -11.36 27.85
C GLY A 3 7.81 -10.10 27.46
N LYS A 4 8.57 -9.53 28.39
CA LYS A 4 9.46 -8.40 28.11
C LYS A 4 10.44 -8.81 27.01
N VAL A 5 10.37 -8.14 25.86
CA VAL A 5 11.37 -8.26 24.81
C VAL A 5 12.62 -7.52 25.27
N GLU A 6 13.73 -8.23 25.41
CA GLU A 6 15.04 -7.63 25.71
C GLU A 6 15.58 -6.96 24.45
N VAL A 7 15.52 -5.63 24.40
CA VAL A 7 15.96 -4.85 23.24
C VAL A 7 17.48 -4.75 23.25
N LYS A 8 18.14 -5.33 22.24
CA LYS A 8 19.59 -5.19 22.06
C LYS A 8 19.96 -3.71 21.98
N PRO A 9 20.90 -3.22 22.80
CA PRO A 9 21.30 -1.82 22.76
C PRO A 9 22.01 -1.52 21.44
N LEU A 10 21.76 -0.32 20.90
CA LEU A 10 22.52 0.20 19.78
C LEU A 10 24.01 0.33 20.18
N PRO A 11 24.94 0.12 19.24
CA PRO A 11 26.36 0.35 19.50
C PRO A 11 26.58 1.80 19.96
N LYS A 12 27.50 2.01 20.91
CA LYS A 12 27.88 3.35 21.35
C LYS A 12 28.58 4.06 20.18
N VAL A 13 27.96 5.13 19.70
CA VAL A 13 28.54 6.02 18.69
C VAL A 13 28.79 7.36 19.37
N ASP A 14 30.02 7.84 19.34
CA ASP A 14 30.35 9.20 19.78
C ASP A 14 29.95 10.17 18.66
N LEU A 15 28.93 10.98 18.92
CA LEU A 15 28.39 11.92 17.94
C LEU A 15 28.55 13.35 18.48
N PRO A 16 28.97 14.30 17.63
CA PRO A 16 28.93 15.71 18.01
C PRO A 16 27.49 16.15 18.29
N PRO A 17 27.27 17.29 18.97
CA PRO A 17 25.93 17.82 19.21
C PRO A 17 25.10 17.90 17.92
N LEU A 18 23.98 17.18 17.88
CA LEU A 18 23.18 17.04 16.67
C LEU A 18 22.19 18.20 16.55
N ARG A 19 22.15 18.81 15.36
CA ARG A 19 21.28 19.96 15.06
C ARG A 19 19.81 19.57 14.82
N GLN A 20 19.56 18.41 14.21
CA GLN A 20 18.20 17.97 13.83
C GLN A 20 17.79 16.62 14.44
N VAL A 21 18.72 15.66 14.50
CA VAL A 21 18.45 14.31 15.02
C VAL A 21 18.08 14.37 16.50
N GLY A 22 17.06 13.60 16.90
CA GLY A 22 16.58 13.53 18.28
C GLY A 22 15.66 14.69 18.72
N ARG A 23 15.35 15.64 17.83
CA ARG A 23 14.47 16.77 18.13
C ARG A 23 13.04 16.51 17.61
N PRO A 24 11.99 17.01 18.28
CA PRO A 24 10.60 16.87 17.86
C PRO A 24 10.27 17.86 16.73
N LEU A 25 10.95 17.72 15.59
CA LEU A 25 10.74 18.59 14.44
C LEU A 25 9.42 18.26 13.74
N ARG A 26 8.81 19.28 13.14
CA ARG A 26 7.64 19.08 12.29
C ARG A 26 8.01 18.22 11.08
N ARG A 27 7.26 17.15 10.84
CA ARG A 27 7.43 16.30 9.65
C ARG A 27 7.05 17.08 8.39
N VAL A 28 7.92 17.08 7.40
CA VAL A 28 7.81 17.94 6.19
C VAL A 28 6.51 17.71 5.40
N ASP A 29 6.03 16.48 5.34
CA ASP A 29 4.83 16.07 4.62
C ASP A 29 3.56 16.05 5.50
N ALA A 30 3.68 16.33 6.81
CA ALA A 30 2.54 16.17 7.74
C ALA A 30 1.38 17.10 7.40
N LEU A 31 1.65 18.34 7.00
CA LEU A 31 0.58 19.29 6.68
C LEU A 31 -0.27 18.79 5.51
N GLY A 32 0.37 18.45 4.39
CA GLY A 32 -0.35 18.03 3.19
C GLY A 32 -1.18 16.76 3.41
N LYS A 33 -0.66 15.83 4.24
CA LYS A 33 -1.41 14.64 4.65
C LYS A 33 -2.57 14.96 5.59
N ALA A 34 -2.42 15.92 6.49
CA ALA A 34 -3.45 16.28 7.46
C ALA A 34 -4.62 17.04 6.83
N VAL A 35 -4.37 17.83 5.79
CA VAL A 35 -5.39 18.67 5.13
C VAL A 35 -5.88 18.10 3.80
N GLY A 36 -5.38 16.92 3.39
CA GLY A 36 -5.79 16.26 2.15
C GLY A 36 -5.26 16.91 0.86
N SER A 37 -4.15 17.67 0.93
CA SER A 37 -3.52 18.26 -0.26
C SER A 37 -2.41 17.40 -0.86
N THR A 38 -1.96 16.36 -0.17
CA THR A 38 -1.05 15.36 -0.74
C THR A 38 -1.82 14.42 -1.68
N VAL A 39 -1.42 14.39 -2.95
CA VAL A 39 -1.97 13.50 -3.97
C VAL A 39 -1.35 12.10 -3.86
N TYR A 40 -2.19 11.07 -3.91
CA TYR A 40 -1.83 9.65 -3.92
C TYR A 40 -2.24 8.99 -5.24
N ALA A 41 -1.76 7.76 -5.45
CA ALA A 41 -2.00 7.01 -6.69
C ALA A 41 -3.50 6.89 -7.06
N ALA A 42 -4.38 6.80 -6.07
CA ALA A 42 -5.83 6.67 -6.28
C ALA A 42 -6.52 7.99 -6.67
N ASP A 43 -5.87 9.13 -6.49
CA ASP A 43 -6.43 10.45 -6.81
C ASP A 43 -6.25 10.79 -8.30
N PHE A 44 -5.37 10.08 -9.00
CA PHE A 44 -5.15 10.28 -10.43
C PHE A 44 -6.29 9.69 -11.26
N SER A 45 -6.74 10.46 -12.24
CA SER A 45 -7.62 10.02 -13.32
C SER A 45 -7.02 10.42 -14.66
N MET A 46 -7.04 9.52 -15.64
CA MET A 46 -6.46 9.73 -16.97
C MET A 46 -7.53 9.56 -18.05
N PRO A 47 -7.42 10.25 -19.20
CA PRO A 47 -8.29 9.99 -20.34
C PRO A 47 -8.27 8.49 -20.70
N ASN A 48 -9.45 7.90 -20.89
CA ASN A 48 -9.63 6.48 -21.24
C ASN A 48 -9.11 5.47 -20.20
N MET A 49 -8.96 5.87 -18.93
CA MET A 49 -8.56 4.96 -17.86
C MET A 49 -9.58 3.82 -17.66
N LEU A 50 -9.11 2.58 -17.73
CA LEU A 50 -9.89 1.41 -17.35
C LEU A 50 -9.80 1.16 -15.84
N HIS A 51 -10.92 0.80 -15.22
CA HIS A 51 -10.97 0.38 -13.82
C HIS A 51 -10.91 -1.15 -13.71
N ALA A 52 -10.05 -1.66 -12.84
CA ALA A 52 -9.88 -3.09 -12.62
C ALA A 52 -10.55 -3.54 -11.31
N LYS A 53 -11.07 -4.78 -11.31
CA LYS A 53 -11.52 -5.48 -10.10
C LYS A 53 -10.83 -6.84 -10.02
N VAL A 54 -10.23 -7.12 -8.87
CA VAL A 54 -9.50 -8.37 -8.64
C VAL A 54 -10.45 -9.43 -8.06
N LEU A 55 -10.59 -10.55 -8.75
CA LEU A 55 -11.14 -11.78 -8.20
C LEU A 55 -10.00 -12.55 -7.51
N ARG A 56 -10.15 -12.87 -6.22
CA ARG A 56 -9.14 -13.58 -5.43
C ARG A 56 -9.54 -15.03 -5.22
N SER A 57 -8.54 -15.89 -4.98
CA SER A 57 -8.77 -17.27 -4.58
C SER A 57 -9.62 -17.34 -3.30
N PRO A 58 -10.64 -18.21 -3.24
CA PRO A 58 -11.42 -18.44 -2.03
C PRO A 58 -10.69 -19.33 -1.01
N VAL A 59 -9.55 -19.93 -1.39
CA VAL A 59 -8.77 -20.84 -0.54
C VAL A 59 -7.29 -20.41 -0.46
N PRO A 60 -6.58 -20.70 0.66
CA PRO A 60 -5.18 -20.32 0.82
C PRO A 60 -4.21 -21.03 -0.14
N SER A 61 -4.51 -22.27 -0.54
CA SER A 61 -3.70 -23.06 -1.46
C SER A 61 -4.59 -24.00 -2.28
N GLY A 62 -4.30 -24.10 -3.57
CA GLY A 62 -5.04 -24.96 -4.50
C GLY A 62 -4.44 -24.88 -5.90
N ARG A 63 -4.71 -25.88 -6.72
CA ARG A 63 -4.33 -25.89 -8.15
C ARG A 63 -5.49 -25.35 -8.97
N ILE A 64 -5.26 -24.32 -9.79
CA ILE A 64 -6.24 -23.87 -10.78
C ILE A 64 -6.33 -24.95 -11.86
N VAL A 65 -7.48 -25.63 -11.95
CA VAL A 65 -7.75 -26.65 -12.98
C VAL A 65 -8.56 -26.11 -14.16
N GLY A 66 -9.21 -24.96 -13.99
CA GLY A 66 -9.99 -24.29 -15.02
C GLY A 66 -10.54 -22.96 -14.52
N LEU A 67 -10.88 -22.09 -15.46
CA LEU A 67 -11.48 -20.77 -15.21
C LEU A 67 -12.40 -20.43 -16.39
N ASN A 68 -13.70 -20.28 -16.15
CA ASN A 68 -14.66 -19.74 -17.12
C ASN A 68 -14.89 -18.26 -16.82
N VAL A 69 -14.64 -17.40 -17.82
CA VAL A 69 -14.79 -15.95 -17.71
C VAL A 69 -15.89 -15.38 -18.61
N ASP A 70 -16.68 -16.22 -19.27
CA ASP A 70 -17.66 -15.82 -20.29
C ASP A 70 -18.70 -14.86 -19.72
N ARG A 71 -19.20 -15.17 -18.51
CA ARG A 71 -20.15 -14.31 -17.81
C ARG A 71 -19.54 -12.95 -17.46
N ALA A 72 -18.27 -12.88 -17.12
CA ALA A 72 -17.62 -11.61 -16.82
C ALA A 72 -17.44 -10.78 -18.11
N ARG A 73 -17.05 -11.43 -19.22
CA ARG A 73 -16.90 -10.79 -20.53
C ARG A 73 -18.20 -10.26 -21.11
N SER A 74 -19.35 -10.87 -20.79
CA SER A 74 -20.65 -10.45 -21.32
C SER A 74 -21.28 -9.28 -20.57
N ILE A 75 -20.69 -8.81 -19.46
CA ILE A 75 -21.21 -7.66 -18.72
C ILE A 75 -20.93 -6.37 -19.52
N PRO A 76 -21.96 -5.52 -19.78
CA PRO A 76 -21.76 -4.24 -20.43
C PRO A 76 -20.73 -3.37 -19.70
N GLY A 77 -19.77 -2.82 -20.43
CA GLY A 77 -18.70 -1.97 -19.88
C GLY A 77 -17.43 -2.74 -19.46
N VAL A 78 -17.43 -4.08 -19.51
CA VAL A 78 -16.18 -4.84 -19.31
C VAL A 78 -15.32 -4.76 -20.58
N ALA A 79 -14.14 -4.13 -20.45
CA ALA A 79 -13.21 -4.01 -21.57
C ALA A 79 -12.43 -5.31 -21.83
N CYS A 80 -12.02 -6.04 -20.79
CA CYS A 80 -11.33 -7.32 -20.91
C CYS A 80 -11.37 -8.11 -19.59
N VAL A 81 -10.94 -9.38 -19.65
CA VAL A 81 -10.62 -10.20 -18.46
C VAL A 81 -9.20 -10.70 -18.61
N LEU A 82 -8.34 -10.38 -17.64
CA LEU A 82 -6.93 -10.79 -17.58
C LEU A 82 -6.78 -12.01 -16.67
N THR A 83 -6.00 -13.01 -17.08
CA THR A 83 -5.80 -14.29 -16.39
C THR A 83 -4.34 -14.71 -16.40
#